data_AF-A0AAU7QKY0-F1
#
_entry.id   AF-A0AAU7QKY0-F1
#
_cell.length_a   1.000
_cell.length_b   1.000
_cell.length_c   1.000
_cell.angle_alpha   90.00
_cell.angle_beta   90.00
_cell.angle_gamma   90.00
#
_symmetry.space_group_name_H-M   'P 1'
#
loop_
_entity.id
_entity.type
_entity.pdbx_description
1 polymer ?
#
loop_
_entity_poly.entity_id
_entity_poly.type
_entity_poly.pdbx_seq_one_letter_code
_entity_poly.pdbx_strand_id
1 'polypeptide(L)'
;MTSDARFVIISGQESLSDLHEMLLDVDRHLKLSRFALVTLLRRYLEDHISAEGVVDLMEALEMNERVNVDTPRDVGINDVLFELANPEINGDLTKAKALSLIKTLSSKGDGG
;
A
#
# COMPACT_ATOMS: atom_id res chain seq x y z
N MET A 1 0.12 18.83 -25.60
CA MET A 1 -0.94 17.85 -25.32
C MET A 1 -0.84 17.52 -23.85
N THR A 2 -1.73 18.07 -23.02
CA THR A 2 -1.77 17.75 -21.59
C THR A 2 -2.34 16.35 -21.48
N SER A 3 -1.49 15.36 -21.21
CA SER A 3 -1.96 14.03 -20.84
C SER A 3 -2.73 14.19 -19.54
N ASP A 4 -4.05 14.12 -19.64
CA ASP A 4 -4.97 14.13 -18.51
C ASP A 4 -4.78 12.75 -17.85
N ALA A 5 -3.70 12.61 -17.10
CA ALA A 5 -3.28 11.34 -16.51
C ALA A 5 -4.38 10.89 -15.54
N ARG A 6 -5.28 10.04 -16.04
CA ARG A 6 -6.31 9.42 -15.22
C ARG A 6 -5.62 8.43 -14.30
N PHE A 7 -5.54 8.78 -13.02
CA PHE A 7 -5.10 7.85 -12.01
C PHE A 7 -6.06 6.67 -11.92
N VAL A 8 -5.52 5.47 -11.84
CA VAL A 8 -6.28 4.30 -11.39
C VAL A 8 -6.11 4.21 -9.88
N ILE A 9 -7.23 4.18 -9.16
CA ILE A 9 -7.24 4.08 -7.71
C ILE A 9 -7.10 2.61 -7.34
N ILE A 10 -6.07 2.29 -6.54
CA ILE A 10 -5.97 1.02 -5.85
C ILE A 10 -6.95 1.09 -4.68
N SER A 11 -7.92 0.17 -4.66
CA SER A 11 -8.94 0.09 -3.61
C SER A 11 -8.54 -0.83 -2.45
N GLY A 12 -7.56 -1.71 -2.66
CA GLY A 12 -7.15 -2.77 -1.73
C GLY A 12 -8.01 -4.03 -1.81
N GLN A 13 -9.02 -4.05 -2.68
CA GLN A 13 -9.92 -5.21 -2.92
C GLN A 13 -9.48 -6.04 -4.13
N GLU A 14 -8.55 -5.53 -4.94
CA GLU A 14 -7.99 -6.22 -6.10
C GLU A 14 -7.30 -7.53 -5.67
N SER A 15 -7.31 -8.55 -6.52
CA SER A 15 -6.46 -9.72 -6.24
C SER A 15 -4.98 -9.33 -6.31
N LEU A 16 -4.09 -10.14 -5.70
CA LEU A 16 -2.65 -9.88 -5.83
C LEU A 16 -2.20 -9.87 -7.29
N SER A 17 -2.77 -10.76 -8.12
CA SER A 17 -2.49 -10.82 -9.55
C SER A 17 -2.92 -9.52 -10.27
N ASP A 18 -4.13 -9.02 -9.98
CA ASP A 18 -4.61 -7.77 -10.59
C ASP A 18 -3.71 -6.59 -10.21
N LEU A 19 -3.29 -6.52 -8.93
CA LEU A 19 -2.36 -5.48 -8.47
C LEU A 19 -1.02 -5.56 -9.19
N HIS A 20 -0.50 -6.77 -9.38
CA HIS A 20 0.75 -6.99 -10.10
C HIS A 20 0.64 -6.56 -11.56
N GLU A 21 -0.46 -6.92 -12.25
CA GLU A 21 -0.73 -6.47 -13.62
C GLU A 21 -0.83 -4.94 -13.71
N MET A 22 -1.53 -4.31 -12.76
CA MET A 22 -1.62 -2.85 -12.69
C MET A 22 -0.25 -2.18 -12.51
N LEU A 23 0.64 -2.78 -11.71
CA LEU A 23 2.00 -2.26 -11.49
C LEU A 23 2.89 -2.39 -12.72
N LEU A 24 2.67 -3.42 -13.55
CA LEU A 24 3.42 -3.63 -14.80
C LEU A 24 2.91 -2.74 -15.96
N ASP A 25 1.66 -2.26 -15.91
CA ASP A 25 1.10 -1.38 -16.95
C ASP A 25 1.73 0.02 -16.88
N VAL A 26 2.71 0.27 -17.74
CA VAL A 26 3.52 1.52 -17.77
C VAL A 26 2.74 2.76 -18.19
N ASP A 27 1.60 2.60 -18.86
CA ASP A 27 0.80 3.73 -19.37
C ASP A 27 -0.12 4.32 -18.28
N ARG A 28 -0.14 3.72 -17.08
CA ARG A 28 -0.99 4.14 -15.98
C ARG A 28 -0.21 4.72 -14.81
N HIS A 29 -0.77 5.78 -14.24
CA HIS A 29 -0.43 6.23 -12.90
C HIS A 29 -1.40 5.60 -11.91
N LEU A 30 -0.85 5.04 -10.85
CA LEU A 30 -1.63 4.42 -9.79
C LEU A 30 -1.75 5.37 -8.61
N LYS A 31 -2.82 5.23 -7.86
CA LYS A 31 -3.05 6.00 -6.65
C LYS A 31 -3.35 5.07 -5.49
N LEU A 32 -2.48 5.08 -4.48
CA LEU A 32 -2.67 4.31 -3.26
C LEU A 32 -3.16 5.24 -2.15
N SER A 33 -4.28 4.88 -1.53
CA SER A 33 -4.81 5.59 -0.38
C SER A 33 -4.53 4.83 0.92
N ARG A 34 -4.56 5.56 2.04
CA ARG A 34 -4.58 4.99 3.40
C ARG A 34 -5.65 3.92 3.57
N PHE A 35 -6.83 4.14 3.02
CA PHE A 35 -7.94 3.17 3.05
C PHE A 35 -7.58 1.86 2.34
N ALA A 36 -6.96 1.96 1.18
CA ALA A 36 -6.52 0.79 0.41
C ALA A 36 -5.44 -0.01 1.15
N LEU A 37 -4.47 0.68 1.74
CA LEU A 37 -3.41 0.04 2.53
C LEU A 37 -3.98 -0.65 3.79
N VAL A 38 -4.91 0.00 4.50
CA VAL A 38 -5.63 -0.62 5.63
C VAL A 38 -6.43 -1.84 5.18
N THR A 39 -7.06 -1.78 4.01
CA THR A 39 -7.82 -2.89 3.44
C THR A 39 -6.93 -4.10 3.17
N LEU A 40 -5.75 -3.88 2.56
CA LEU A 40 -4.77 -4.95 2.32
C LEU A 40 -4.30 -5.62 3.62
N LEU A 41 -3.97 -4.81 4.64
CA LEU A 41 -3.56 -5.33 5.95
C LEU A 41 -4.69 -6.12 6.65
N ARG A 42 -5.96 -5.71 6.50
CA ARG A 42 -7.11 -6.46 7.03
C ARG A 42 -7.27 -7.79 6.33
N ARG A 43 -7.12 -7.83 5.00
CA ARG A 43 -7.16 -9.09 4.24
C ARG A 43 -6.07 -10.06 4.66
N TYR A 44 -4.87 -9.56 4.99
CA TYR A 44 -3.84 -10.39 5.62
C TYR A 44 -4.27 -10.92 6.99
N LEU A 45 -4.85 -10.09 7.86
CA LEU A 45 -5.34 -10.55 9.17
C LEU A 45 -6.42 -11.63 9.07
N GLU A 46 -7.24 -11.56 8.02
CA GLU A 46 -8.30 -12.51 7.65
C GLU A 46 -7.79 -13.72 6.86
N ASP A 47 -6.48 -13.88 6.69
CA ASP A 47 -5.83 -14.97 5.97
C ASP A 47 -6.24 -15.07 4.48
N HIS A 48 -6.75 -13.98 3.90
CA HIS A 48 -7.04 -13.87 2.45
C HIS A 48 -5.78 -13.59 1.62
N ILE A 49 -4.71 -13.09 2.25
CA ILE A 49 -3.42 -12.78 1.64
C ILE A 49 -2.32 -13.27 2.59
N SER A 50 -1.25 -13.88 2.06
CA SER A 50 -0.09 -14.29 2.87
C SER A 50 0.77 -13.10 3.29
N ALA A 51 1.59 -13.26 4.33
CA ALA A 51 2.53 -12.20 4.73
C ALA A 51 3.50 -11.86 3.58
N GLU A 52 4.04 -12.87 2.92
CA GLU A 52 4.91 -12.75 1.74
C GLU A 52 4.24 -11.96 0.61
N GLY A 53 2.98 -12.28 0.28
CA GLY A 53 2.26 -11.56 -0.77
C GLY A 53 1.97 -10.09 -0.42
N VAL A 54 1.89 -9.74 0.86
CA VAL A 54 1.85 -8.33 1.27
C VAL A 54 3.21 -7.68 1.07
N VAL A 55 4.30 -8.32 1.53
CA VAL A 55 5.67 -7.79 1.39
C VAL A 55 6.02 -7.52 -0.07
N ASP A 56 5.85 -8.52 -0.95
CA ASP A 56 6.13 -8.41 -2.39
C ASP A 56 5.38 -7.22 -3.02
N LEU A 57 4.12 -7.03 -2.62
CA LEU A 57 3.31 -5.93 -3.10
C LEU A 57 3.81 -4.58 -2.59
N MET A 58 4.21 -4.49 -1.32
CA MET A 58 4.71 -3.24 -0.73
C MET A 58 6.06 -2.84 -1.34
N GLU A 59 6.95 -3.80 -1.61
CA GLU A 59 8.18 -3.59 -2.37
C GLU A 59 7.89 -3.03 -3.76
N ALA A 60 6.97 -3.66 -4.49
CA ALA A 60 6.62 -3.21 -5.83
C ALA A 60 5.95 -1.83 -5.85
N LEU A 61 5.19 -1.47 -4.80
CA LEU A 61 4.61 -0.14 -4.64
C LEU A 61 5.66 0.92 -4.28
N GLU A 62 6.61 0.60 -3.41
CA GLU A 62 7.69 1.50 -2.97
C GLU A 62 8.62 1.86 -4.12
N MET A 63 9.01 0.88 -4.94
CA MET A 63 9.95 1.07 -6.04
C MET A 63 9.32 1.73 -7.27
N ASN A 64 7.99 1.84 -7.33
CA ASN A 64 7.29 2.31 -8.53
C ASN A 64 6.97 3.81 -8.46
N GLU A 65 7.79 4.61 -9.14
CA GLU A 65 7.65 6.08 -9.21
C GLU A 65 6.29 6.57 -9.77
N ARG A 66 5.51 5.69 -10.41
CA ARG A 66 4.17 6.02 -10.95
C ARG A 66 3.05 5.85 -9.93
N VAL A 67 3.35 5.24 -8.77
CA VAL A 67 2.41 5.11 -7.65
C VAL A 67 2.40 6.41 -6.85
N ASN A 68 1.29 7.13 -6.92
CA ASN A 68 1.04 8.28 -6.09
C ASN A 68 0.39 7.82 -4.78
N VAL A 69 1.14 7.91 -3.70
CA VAL A 69 0.64 7.67 -2.35
C VAL A 69 0.00 8.97 -1.86
N ASP A 70 -1.30 8.94 -1.59
CA ASP A 70 -2.13 10.15 -1.55
C ASP A 70 -1.62 11.21 -0.54
N THR A 71 -1.06 12.28 -1.12
CA THR A 71 -0.54 13.54 -0.58
C THR A 71 0.86 13.54 0.07
N PRO A 72 1.75 14.49 -0.31
CA PRO A 72 3.11 14.67 0.24
C PRO A 72 3.22 14.93 1.76
N ARG A 73 2.11 14.95 2.50
CA ARG A 73 2.05 15.19 3.94
C ARG A 73 1.57 13.99 4.73
N ASP A 74 1.13 12.91 4.07
CA ASP A 74 0.74 11.70 4.77
C ASP A 74 1.94 10.79 5.03
N VAL A 75 2.85 11.29 5.89
CA VAL A 75 4.04 10.58 6.36
C VAL A 75 3.68 9.16 6.85
N GLY A 76 2.46 8.97 7.38
CA GLY A 76 2.02 7.68 7.87
C GLY A 76 1.88 6.59 6.81
N ILE A 77 1.53 6.92 5.56
CA ILE A 77 1.43 5.88 4.52
C ILE A 77 2.82 5.48 4.04
N ASN A 78 3.70 6.47 3.81
CA ASN A 78 5.08 6.20 3.38
C ASN A 78 5.87 5.43 4.44
N ASP A 79 5.71 5.77 5.72
CA ASP A 79 6.33 5.03 6.84
C ASP A 79 5.92 3.55 6.80
N VAL A 80 4.62 3.27 6.63
CA VAL A 80 4.11 1.89 6.61
C VAL A 80 4.54 1.15 5.35
N LEU A 81 4.54 1.80 4.18
CA LEU A 81 5.06 1.20 2.95
C LEU A 81 6.52 0.79 3.12
N PHE A 82 7.36 1.70 3.62
CA PHE A 82 8.76 1.43 3.89
C PHE A 82 8.95 0.30 4.93
N GLU A 83 8.18 0.31 6.01
CA GLU A 83 8.28 -0.71 7.08
C GLU A 83 7.93 -2.11 6.59
N LEU A 84 7.00 -2.23 5.64
CA LEU A 84 6.56 -3.49 5.08
C LEU A 84 7.42 -3.97 3.91
N ALA A 85 7.92 -3.05 3.08
CA ALA A 85 8.77 -3.35 1.93
C ALA A 85 10.19 -3.78 2.32
N ASN A 86 10.61 -3.51 3.56
CA ASN A 86 11.97 -3.81 4.01
C ASN A 86 11.94 -4.66 5.30
N PRO A 87 11.41 -5.89 5.27
CA PRO A 87 11.30 -6.77 6.45
C PRO A 87 12.66 -7.18 7.02
N GLU A 88 13.72 -7.20 6.22
CA GLU A 88 15.10 -7.44 6.66
C GLU A 88 15.64 -6.34 7.58
N ILE A 89 15.08 -5.14 7.50
CA ILE A 89 15.41 -3.99 8.36
C ILE A 89 14.40 -3.88 9.50
N ASN A 90 13.11 -4.05 9.21
CA ASN A 90 12.01 -3.70 10.12
C ASN A 90 11.35 -4.91 10.80
N GLY A 91 11.83 -6.12 10.51
CA GLY A 91 11.26 -7.38 10.96
C GLY A 91 10.01 -7.80 10.18
N ASP A 92 9.77 -9.10 10.14
CA ASP A 92 8.68 -9.72 9.38
C ASP A 92 7.28 -9.18 9.73
N LEU A 93 6.39 -9.20 8.75
CA LEU A 93 4.97 -8.90 8.96
C LEU A 93 4.30 -10.00 9.78
N THR A 94 3.88 -9.64 11.00
CA THR A 94 3.05 -10.48 11.87
C THR A 94 1.63 -9.90 11.99
N LYS A 95 0.66 -10.70 12.42
CA LYS A 95 -0.71 -10.22 12.71
C LYS A 95 -0.72 -9.09 13.75
N ALA A 96 0.14 -9.14 14.76
CA ALA A 96 0.26 -8.08 15.75
C ALA A 96 0.82 -6.77 15.15
N LYS A 97 1.84 -6.89 14.29
CA LYS A 97 2.42 -5.75 13.56
C LYS A 97 1.39 -5.13 12.61
N ALA A 98 0.70 -5.94 11.81
CA ALA A 98 -0.37 -5.48 10.91
C ALA A 98 -1.45 -4.68 11.68
N LEU A 99 -1.90 -5.18 12.84
CA LEU A 99 -2.86 -4.46 13.67
C LEU A 99 -2.32 -3.12 14.18
N SER A 100 -1.04 -3.06 14.55
CA SER A 100 -0.37 -1.81 14.96
C SER A 100 -0.32 -0.80 13.82
N LEU A 101 0.05 -1.24 12.61
CA LEU A 101 0.12 -0.40 11.42
C LEU A 101 -1.26 0.13 11.03
N ILE A 102 -2.31 -0.70 11.10
CA ILE A 102 -3.69 -0.24 10.90
C ILE A 102 -4.07 0.86 11.90
N LYS A 103 -3.67 0.74 13.17
CA LYS A 103 -3.92 1.79 14.17
C LYS A 103 -3.19 3.08 13.81
N THR A 104 -1.91 3.01 13.42
CA THR A 104 -1.15 4.18 12.93
C THR A 104 -1.83 4.84 11.73
N LEU A 105 -2.31 4.03 10.80
CA LEU A 105 -3.07 4.47 9.63
C LEU A 105 -4.50 4.90 9.95
N SER A 106 -5.04 4.67 11.15
CA SER A 106 -6.38 5.14 11.52
C SER A 106 -6.34 6.34 12.48
N SER A 107 -5.29 6.49 13.27
CA SER A 107 -5.18 7.53 14.31
C SER A 107 -4.68 8.88 13.80
N LYS A 108 -3.90 8.91 12.72
CA LYS A 108 -3.42 10.17 12.12
C LYS A 108 -4.49 10.91 11.27
N GLY A 109 -5.77 10.55 11.41
CA GLY A 109 -6.90 11.18 10.73
C GLY A 109 -7.59 12.34 11.49
N ASP A 110 -7.29 12.53 12.78
CA ASP A 110 -8.00 13.50 13.65
C ASP A 110 -7.22 14.81 13.90
N GLY A 111 -6.40 15.24 12.93
CA GLY A 111 -5.57 16.44 13.05
C GLY A 111 -5.70 17.39 11.87
N GLY A 112 -6.85 18.06 11.75
CA GLY A 112 -7.11 19.12 10.76
C GLY A 112 -8.51 19.66 10.83
#